data_AF-A0A385F0N9-F1
#
_entry.id   AF-A0A385F0N9-F1
#
_cell.length_a   1.000
_cell.length_b   1.000
_cell.length_c   1.000
_cell.angle_alpha   90.00
_cell.angle_beta   90.00
_cell.angle_gamma   90.00
#
_symmetry.space_group_name_H-M   'P 1'
#
loop_
_entity.id
_entity.type
_entity.pdbx_description
1 polymer ?
#
loop_
_entity_poly.entity_id
_entity_poly.type
_entity_poly.pdbx_seq_one_letter_code
_entity_poly.pdbx_strand_id
1 'polypeptide(L)'
;MSYADRTPMAKFFDALAYEKNEVKVTHTKDKKGVHESIHVKLSSGFAKFEKNNQKYEFVFNHQHQEINEDCFTSVKEKLVK
;
A
#
# COMPACT_ATOMS: atom_id res chain seq x y z
N MET A 1 -21.21 4.89 -8.53
CA MET A 1 -20.11 3.90 -8.58
C MET A 1 -20.32 2.89 -7.48
N SER A 2 -20.41 1.61 -7.82
CA SER A 2 -20.43 0.54 -6.82
C SER A 2 -19.05 0.41 -6.19
N TYR A 3 -18.97 -0.15 -4.97
CA TYR A 3 -17.69 -0.47 -4.33
C TYR A 3 -16.83 -1.37 -5.23
N ALA A 4 -17.45 -2.27 -6.00
CA ALA A 4 -16.77 -3.14 -6.95
C ALA A 4 -15.98 -2.37 -8.03
N ASP A 5 -16.50 -1.23 -8.49
CA ASP A 5 -15.94 -0.42 -9.59
C ASP A 5 -14.75 0.46 -9.15
N ARG A 6 -14.51 0.58 -7.83
CA ARG A 6 -13.44 1.42 -7.29
C ARG A 6 -12.07 0.77 -7.55
N THR A 7 -11.06 1.61 -7.77
CA THR A 7 -9.67 1.16 -7.86
C THR A 7 -9.24 0.49 -6.56
N PRO A 8 -8.28 -0.45 -6.60
CA PRO A 8 -7.72 -1.06 -5.39
C PRO A 8 -7.29 -0.01 -4.36
N MET A 9 -6.64 1.06 -4.82
CA MET A 9 -6.18 2.15 -3.95
C MET A 9 -7.33 2.87 -3.23
N ALA A 10 -8.43 3.18 -3.92
CA ALA A 10 -9.58 3.83 -3.31
C ALA A 10 -10.20 2.94 -2.23
N LYS A 11 -10.37 1.64 -2.52
CA LYS A 11 -10.89 0.66 -1.56
C LYS A 11 -10.01 0.53 -0.33
N PHE A 12 -8.68 0.60 -0.50
CA PHE A 12 -7.74 0.60 0.62
C PHE A 12 -7.91 1.83 1.51
N PHE A 13 -8.00 3.04 0.94
CA PHE A 13 -8.18 4.24 1.75
C PHE A 13 -9.55 4.30 2.43
N ASP A 14 -10.60 3.79 1.78
CA ASP A 14 -11.88 3.58 2.44
C ASP A 14 -11.70 2.66 3.65
N ALA A 15 -11.11 1.47 3.45
CA ALA A 15 -10.87 0.50 4.52
C ALA A 15 -10.00 1.07 5.65
N LEU A 16 -8.99 1.86 5.31
CA LEU A 16 -8.11 2.54 6.26
C LEU A 16 -8.85 3.60 7.08
N ALA A 17 -9.78 4.34 6.47
CA ALA A 17 -10.58 5.35 7.16
C ALA A 17 -11.59 4.75 8.14
N TYR A 18 -12.06 3.52 7.88
CA TYR A 18 -12.94 2.79 8.78
C TYR A 18 -12.19 2.01 9.87
N GLU A 19 -10.86 2.03 9.86
CA GLU A 19 -10.13 1.35 10.92
C GLU A 19 -10.26 2.05 12.26
N LYS A 20 -10.65 1.27 13.26
CA LYS A 20 -10.85 1.77 14.62
C LYS A 20 -9.58 1.64 15.47
N ASN A 21 -8.67 0.76 15.07
CA ASN A 21 -7.45 0.46 15.79
C ASN A 21 -6.22 0.96 15.01
N GLU A 22 -5.10 1.12 15.71
CA GLU A 22 -3.82 1.37 15.05
C GLU A 22 -3.50 0.27 14.05
N VAL A 23 -3.24 0.69 12.82
CA VAL A 23 -2.85 -0.22 11.74
C VAL A 23 -1.38 -0.57 11.87
N LYS A 24 -1.07 -1.85 11.79
CA LYS A 24 0.32 -2.29 11.82
C LYS A 24 0.94 -2.06 10.45
N VAL A 25 1.89 -1.12 10.38
CA VAL A 25 2.73 -0.87 9.22
C VAL A 25 4.07 -1.58 9.40
N THR A 26 4.54 -2.25 8.36
CA THR A 26 5.87 -2.87 8.33
C THR A 26 6.59 -2.45 7.07
N HIS A 27 7.77 -1.87 7.23
CA HIS A 27 8.62 -1.43 6.13
C HIS A 27 9.80 -2.36 5.98
N THR A 28 10.02 -2.87 4.77
CA THR A 28 11.14 -3.75 4.43
C THR A 28 11.91 -3.13 3.27
N LYS A 29 13.24 -3.13 3.36
CA LYS A 29 14.11 -2.66 2.30
C LYS A 29 15.32 -3.58 2.20
N ASP A 30 15.75 -3.90 0.99
CA ASP A 30 17.00 -4.63 0.77
C ASP A 30 18.22 -3.72 1.04
N LYS A 31 19.39 -4.34 1.25
CA LYS A 31 20.63 -3.60 1.58
C LYS A 31 21.02 -2.57 0.50
N LYS A 32 20.59 -2.77 -0.74
CA LYS A 32 20.92 -1.92 -1.89
C LYS A 32 19.84 -0.89 -2.21
N GLY A 33 18.65 -0.99 -1.62
CA GLY A 33 17.48 -0.14 -1.93
C GLY A 33 16.84 -0.37 -3.30
N VAL A 34 17.14 -1.51 -3.93
CA VAL A 34 16.56 -1.93 -5.21
C VAL A 34 15.15 -2.47 -5.01
N HIS A 35 14.94 -3.15 -3.87
CA HIS A 35 13.65 -3.70 -3.47
C HIS A 35 13.21 -3.07 -2.17
N GLU A 36 12.01 -2.48 -2.17
CA GLU A 36 11.43 -1.84 -1.01
C GLU A 36 9.95 -2.14 -0.95
N SER A 37 9.44 -2.50 0.22
CA SER A 37 8.02 -2.78 0.40
C SER A 37 7.47 -2.22 1.71
N ILE A 38 6.23 -1.73 1.65
CA ILE A 38 5.47 -1.23 2.79
C ILE A 38 4.23 -2.08 2.91
N HIS A 39 4.09 -2.80 4.01
CA HIS A 39 2.98 -3.69 4.28
C HIS A 39 2.09 -3.03 5.33
N VAL A 40 0.80 -2.92 5.05
CA VAL A 40 -0.21 -2.39 5.96
C VAL A 40 -1.21 -3.50 6.27
N LYS A 41 -1.28 -3.91 7.52
CA LYS A 41 -2.27 -4.90 7.97
C LYS A 41 -3.51 -4.20 8.52
N LEU A 42 -4.65 -4.47 7.89
CA LEU A 42 -5.97 -4.01 8.29
C LEU A 42 -6.76 -5.21 8.88
N SER A 43 -7.85 -4.94 9.58
CA SER A 43 -8.81 -5.97 10.02
C SER A 43 -9.56 -6.58 8.84
N SER A 44 -9.83 -5.77 7.81
CA SER A 44 -10.53 -6.17 6.58
C SER A 44 -9.61 -6.75 5.52
N GLY A 45 -8.30 -6.86 5.79
CA GLY A 45 -7.36 -7.32 4.78
C GLY A 45 -5.91 -6.89 4.95
N PHE A 46 -5.18 -6.88 3.84
CA PHE A 46 -3.82 -6.37 3.80
C PHE A 46 -3.59 -5.54 2.54
N ALA A 47 -2.75 -4.53 2.69
CA ALA A 47 -2.27 -3.72 1.59
C ALA A 47 -0.74 -3.81 1.52
N LYS A 48 -0.21 -3.77 0.30
CA LYS A 48 1.22 -3.87 0.04
C LYS A 48 1.61 -2.87 -1.04
N PHE A 49 2.57 -2.02 -0.74
CA PHE A 49 3.21 -1.16 -1.71
C PHE A 49 4.59 -1.75 -1.98
N GLU A 50 4.96 -1.93 -3.24
CA GLU A 50 6.24 -2.51 -3.63
C GLU A 50 6.94 -1.63 -4.65
N LYS A 51 8.23 -1.44 -4.42
CA LYS A 51 9.20 -0.96 -5.39
C LYS A 51 10.08 -2.15 -5.76
N ASN A 52 10.06 -2.51 -7.03
CA ASN A 52 10.94 -3.50 -7.62
C ASN A 52 11.71 -2.85 -8.77
N ASN A 53 12.94 -2.41 -8.46
CA ASN A 53 13.79 -1.69 -9.41
C ASN A 53 13.15 -0.34 -9.82
N GLN A 54 12.62 -0.22 -11.06
CA GLN A 54 11.89 0.97 -11.56
C GLN A 54 10.37 0.76 -11.63
N LYS A 55 9.86 -0.40 -11.19
CA LYS A 55 8.42 -0.69 -11.18
C LYS A 55 7.87 -0.48 -9.79
N TYR A 56 6.70 0.16 -9.72
CA TYR A 56 5.99 0.42 -8.47
C TYR A 56 4.59 -0.18 -8.55
N GLU A 57 4.26 -1.00 -7.56
CA GLU A 57 3.02 -1.75 -7.54
C GLU A 57 2.32 -1.59 -6.20
N PHE A 58 0.99 -1.59 -6.26
CA PHE A 58 0.11 -1.60 -5.12
C PHE A 58 -0.77 -2.84 -5.17
N VAL A 59 -0.89 -3.54 -4.06
CA VAL A 59 -1.75 -4.71 -3.89
C VAL A 59 -2.67 -4.49 -2.71
N PHE A 60 -3.98 -4.66 -2.92
CA PHE A 60 -4.97 -4.68 -1.85
C PHE A 60 -5.86 -5.90 -1.98
N ASN A 61 -5.85 -6.79 -0.98
CA ASN A 61 -6.67 -8.01 -0.96
C ASN A 61 -6.66 -8.76 -2.31
N HIS A 62 -5.47 -9.03 -2.84
CA HIS A 62 -5.20 -9.69 -4.13
C HIS A 62 -5.43 -8.86 -5.40
N GLN A 63 -5.93 -7.62 -5.30
CA GLN A 63 -6.09 -6.74 -6.45
C GLN A 63 -4.80 -5.95 -6.69
N HIS A 64 -4.22 -6.09 -7.88
CA HIS A 64 -3.01 -5.40 -8.29
C HIS A 64 -3.33 -4.09 -9.01
N GLN A 65 -2.53 -3.06 -8.75
CA GLN A 65 -2.59 -1.77 -9.40
C GLN A 65 -1.16 -1.23 -9.57
N GLU A 66 -0.78 -0.87 -10.79
CA GLU A 66 0.47 -0.15 -11.03
C GLU A 66 0.35 1.28 -10.49
N ILE A 67 1.39 1.75 -9.82
CA ILE A 67 1.47 3.11 -9.26
C ILE A 67 2.76 3.79 -9.75
N ASN A 68 2.87 5.08 -9.52
CA ASN A 68 4.10 5.82 -9.81
C ASN A 68 4.98 5.95 -8.54
N GLU A 69 6.22 6.40 -8.77
CA GLU A 69 7.20 6.66 -7.72
C GLU A 69 6.71 7.68 -6.69
N ASP A 70 6.05 8.74 -7.14
CA ASP A 70 5.53 9.81 -6.27
C ASP A 70 4.51 9.27 -5.27
N CYS A 71 3.65 8.35 -5.71
CA CYS A 71 2.68 7.69 -4.85
C CYS A 71 3.38 6.83 -3.79
N PHE A 72 4.35 6.01 -4.21
CA PHE A 72 5.11 5.18 -3.27
C PHE A 72 5.85 6.02 -2.22
N THR A 73 6.51 7.09 -2.66
CA THR A 73 7.25 8.01 -1.79
C THR A 73 6.34 8.72 -0.80
N SER A 74 5.21 9.24 -1.28
CA SER A 74 4.21 9.90 -0.42
C SER A 74 3.63 8.96 0.64
N VAL A 75 3.38 7.70 0.28
CA VAL A 75 2.89 6.68 1.22
C VAL A 75 3.96 6.35 2.25
N LYS A 76 5.21 6.19 1.82
CA LYS A 76 6.34 5.95 2.69
C LYS A 76 6.48 7.05 3.75
N GLU A 77 6.52 8.31 3.34
CA GLU A 77 6.68 9.44 4.25
C GLU A 77 5.56 9.56 5.28
N LYS A 78 4.33 9.14 4.92
CA LYS A 78 3.17 9.23 5.80
C LYS A 78 3.00 8.03 6.73
N LEU A 79 3.31 6.82 6.25
CA LEU A 79 3.01 5.58 6.96
C LEU A 79 4.23 4.95 7.65
N VAL A 80 5.43 5.22 7.15
CA VAL A 80 6.68 4.77 7.75
C VAL A 80 7.26 5.95 8.53
N LYS A 81 6.97 6.00 9.83
CA LYS A 81 7.55 6.96 10.77
C LYS A 81 8.82 6.42 11.40
#